data_AF-A0A0F6A6P7-F1
#
_entry.id   AF-A0A0F6A6P7-F1
#
_cell.length_a   1.000
_cell.length_b   1.000
_cell.length_c   1.000
_cell.angle_alpha   90.00
_cell.angle_beta   90.00
_cell.angle_gamma   90.00
#
_symmetry.space_group_name_H-M   'P 1'
#
loop_
_entity.id
_entity.type
_entity.pdbx_description
1 polymer ?
#
loop_
_entity_poly.entity_id
_entity_poly.type
_entity_poly.pdbx_seq_one_letter_code
_entity_poly.pdbx_strand_id
1 'polypeptide(L)'
;MLSFRNKIVTICLLFTSSYVKAHCNDLLKQQLSLLDTTLSEFDQTPNRGWRALSQQQCFSESALLIERYMEHNNQKTSGLMWHLFQMRAMAGQHQ
;
A
#
# COMPACT_ATOMS: atom_id res chain seq x y z
N MET A 1 -1.69 8.58 51.34
CA MET A 1 -1.62 7.11 51.16
C MET A 1 -2.70 6.70 50.16
N LEU A 2 -2.35 6.44 48.91
CA LEU A 2 -3.26 5.93 47.88
C LEU A 2 -2.62 4.70 47.24
N SER A 3 -3.43 3.65 47.17
CA SER A 3 -3.08 2.24 47.02
C SER A 3 -2.59 1.88 45.62
N PHE A 4 -1.46 1.16 45.54
CA PHE A 4 -1.00 0.46 44.34
C PHE A 4 -1.88 -0.78 44.10
N ARG A 5 -3.06 -0.61 43.49
CA ARG A 5 -3.85 -1.73 42.97
C ARG A 5 -4.01 -1.56 41.46
N ASN A 6 -3.53 -2.56 40.72
CA ASN A 6 -3.61 -2.77 39.27
C ASN A 6 -2.47 -2.16 38.43
N LYS A 7 -1.28 -2.76 38.53
CA LYS A 7 -0.15 -2.56 37.59
C LYS A 7 0.03 -3.71 36.59
N ILE A 8 -1.04 -4.31 36.08
CA ILE A 8 -0.94 -5.35 35.04
C ILE A 8 -2.16 -5.27 34.12
N VAL A 9 -2.27 -4.30 33.21
CA VAL A 9 -2.93 -4.45 31.89
C VAL A 9 -2.61 -3.20 31.05
N THR A 10 -1.35 -2.98 30.63
CA THR A 10 -1.09 -1.93 29.61
C THR A 10 0.19 -2.18 28.79
N ILE A 11 0.49 -3.44 28.43
CA ILE A 11 1.60 -3.75 27.51
C ILE A 11 1.11 -4.79 26.50
N CYS A 12 0.28 -4.40 25.52
CA CYS A 12 -0.03 -5.27 24.39
C CYS A 12 -0.42 -4.54 23.08
N LEU A 13 -0.32 -3.21 23.02
CA LEU A 13 -0.85 -2.41 21.91
C LEU A 13 0.20 -1.87 20.92
N LEU A 14 1.47 -2.28 21.03
CA LEU A 14 2.56 -1.70 20.21
C LEU A 14 3.13 -2.64 19.13
N PHE A 15 2.63 -3.87 18.99
CA PHE A 15 3.17 -4.84 18.02
C PHE A 15 2.43 -4.92 16.69
N THR A 16 1.33 -4.19 16.52
CA THR A 16 0.47 -4.30 15.33
C THR A 16 1.05 -3.63 14.08
N SER A 17 1.91 -2.62 14.23
CA SER A 17 2.44 -1.83 13.11
C SER A 17 3.41 -2.62 12.22
N SER A 18 4.28 -3.44 12.80
CA SER A 18 5.27 -4.22 12.06
C SER A 18 4.64 -5.29 11.16
N TYR A 19 3.52 -5.87 11.60
CA TYR A 19 2.79 -6.88 10.85
C TYR A 19 2.17 -6.29 9.57
N VAL A 20 1.53 -5.13 9.68
CA VAL A 20 0.90 -4.44 8.53
C VAL A 20 1.94 -4.12 7.45
N LYS A 21 3.12 -3.60 7.86
CA LYS A 21 4.21 -3.34 6.92
C LYS A 21 4.71 -4.61 6.22
N ALA A 22 4.90 -5.70 6.96
CA ALA A 22 5.34 -6.96 6.35
C ALA A 22 4.31 -7.49 5.34
N HIS A 23 3.03 -7.46 5.70
CA HIS A 23 1.93 -7.87 4.83
C HIS A 23 1.88 -7.05 3.53
N CYS A 24 1.94 -5.72 3.62
CA CYS A 24 1.92 -4.86 2.44
C CYS A 24 3.12 -5.09 1.51
N ASN A 25 4.31 -5.33 2.08
CA ASN A 25 5.49 -5.66 1.28
C ASN A 25 5.36 -7.01 0.56
N ASP A 26 4.77 -8.01 1.20
CA ASP A 26 4.55 -9.30 0.56
C ASP A 26 3.48 -9.22 -0.54
N LEU A 27 2.42 -8.45 -0.31
CA LEU A 27 1.41 -8.18 -1.33
C LEU A 27 2.00 -7.41 -2.52
N LEU A 28 2.88 -6.44 -2.27
CA LEU A 28 3.63 -5.75 -3.33
C LEU A 28 4.43 -6.75 -4.18
N LYS A 29 5.23 -7.63 -3.55
CA LYS A 29 6.02 -8.64 -4.26
C LYS A 29 5.16 -9.52 -5.16
N GLN A 30 3.98 -9.92 -4.70
CA GLN A 30 3.04 -10.74 -5.48
C GLN A 30 2.52 -10.04 -6.74
N GLN A 31 2.45 -8.70 -6.74
CA GLN A 31 1.95 -7.93 -7.88
C GLN A 31 3.05 -7.43 -8.82
N LEU A 32 4.34 -7.58 -8.48
CA LEU A 32 5.45 -7.07 -9.32
C LEU A 32 5.51 -7.71 -10.71
N SER A 33 5.03 -8.94 -10.88
CA SER A 33 4.95 -9.58 -12.21
C SER A 33 3.99 -8.87 -13.17
N LEU A 34 3.12 -8.00 -12.67
CA LEU A 34 2.19 -7.24 -13.49
C LEU A 34 2.85 -6.04 -14.18
N LEU A 35 4.10 -5.72 -13.86
CA LEU A 35 4.85 -4.69 -14.58
C LEU A 35 4.97 -5.01 -16.07
N ASP A 36 5.02 -6.30 -16.44
CA ASP A 36 5.12 -6.78 -17.82
C ASP A 36 3.76 -6.98 -18.52
N THR A 37 2.66 -6.57 -17.89
CA THR A 37 1.30 -6.72 -18.44
C THR A 37 0.79 -5.43 -19.09
N THR A 38 -0.32 -5.53 -19.83
CA THR A 38 -0.92 -4.36 -20.47
C THR A 38 -1.47 -3.38 -19.44
N LEU A 39 -1.59 -2.10 -19.83
CA LEU A 39 -2.15 -1.07 -18.95
C LEU A 39 -3.54 -1.43 -18.44
N SER A 40 -4.38 -2.02 -19.32
CA SER A 40 -5.72 -2.47 -18.95
C SER A 40 -5.68 -3.55 -17.86
N GLU A 41 -4.81 -4.56 -18.03
CA GLU A 41 -4.66 -5.63 -17.04
C GLU A 41 -4.15 -5.10 -15.71
N PHE A 42 -3.18 -4.17 -15.74
CA PHE A 42 -2.60 -3.58 -14.54
C PHE A 42 -3.55 -2.64 -13.79
N ASP A 43 -4.24 -1.73 -14.51
CA ASP A 43 -4.94 -0.58 -13.92
C ASP A 43 -6.46 -0.77 -13.80
N GLN A 44 -7.06 -1.62 -14.64
CA GLN A 44 -8.51 -1.78 -14.72
C GLN A 44 -9.01 -3.11 -14.15
N THR A 45 -8.13 -4.05 -13.83
CA THR A 45 -8.53 -5.36 -13.28
C THR A 45 -8.76 -5.29 -11.76
N PRO A 46 -9.96 -5.65 -11.26
CA PRO A 46 -10.21 -5.76 -9.83
C PRO A 46 -9.27 -6.76 -9.15
N ASN A 47 -8.89 -6.48 -7.90
CA ASN A 47 -8.07 -7.36 -7.06
C ASN A 47 -6.70 -7.74 -7.67
N ARG A 48 -6.20 -6.97 -8.66
CA ARG A 48 -4.86 -7.11 -9.24
C ARG A 48 -4.16 -5.76 -9.26
N GLY A 49 -2.85 -5.79 -9.51
CA GLY A 49 -2.03 -4.59 -9.64
C GLY A 49 -2.10 -3.76 -8.36
N TRP A 50 -2.06 -2.45 -8.52
CA TRP A 50 -2.14 -1.53 -7.38
C TRP A 50 -3.49 -1.60 -6.64
N ARG A 51 -4.56 -2.06 -7.31
CA ARG A 51 -5.90 -2.19 -6.70
C ARG A 51 -5.92 -3.26 -5.62
N ALA A 52 -5.24 -4.39 -5.84
CA ALA A 52 -5.09 -5.44 -4.82
C ALA A 52 -4.50 -4.89 -3.52
N LEU A 53 -3.50 -4.02 -3.63
CA LEU A 53 -2.86 -3.36 -2.49
C LEU A 53 -3.78 -2.33 -1.83
N SER A 54 -4.47 -1.51 -2.63
CA SER A 54 -5.32 -0.44 -2.11
C SER A 54 -6.51 -0.96 -1.30
N GLN A 55 -7.05 -2.12 -1.69
CA GLN A 55 -8.14 -2.78 -0.96
C GLN A 55 -7.72 -3.27 0.42
N GLN A 56 -6.42 -3.57 0.60
CA GLN A 56 -5.82 -3.95 1.88
C GLN A 56 -5.24 -2.73 2.63
N GLN A 57 -5.57 -1.50 2.21
CA GLN A 57 -5.07 -0.25 2.77
C GLN A 57 -3.55 -0.06 2.68
N CYS A 58 -2.87 -0.80 1.80
CA CYS A 58 -1.44 -0.70 1.53
C CYS A 58 -1.13 0.43 0.54
N PHE A 59 -1.55 1.66 0.87
CA PHE A 59 -1.54 2.78 -0.07
C PHE A 59 -0.14 3.23 -0.50
N SER A 60 0.84 3.17 0.40
CA SER A 60 2.24 3.52 0.06
C SER A 60 2.79 2.56 -0.99
N GLU A 61 2.55 1.27 -0.82
CA GLU A 61 2.98 0.23 -1.74
C GLU A 61 2.16 0.25 -3.05
N SER A 62 0.87 0.61 -3.00
CA SER A 62 0.09 0.89 -4.21
C SER A 62 0.71 2.00 -5.04
N ALA A 63 1.07 3.14 -4.41
CA ALA A 63 1.73 4.25 -5.08
C ALA A 63 3.08 3.81 -5.70
N LEU A 64 3.90 3.10 -4.92
CA LEU A 64 5.18 2.55 -5.40
C LEU A 64 5.00 1.62 -6.61
N LEU A 65 3.97 0.77 -6.61
CA LEU A 65 3.71 -0.13 -7.74
C LEU A 65 3.27 0.64 -9.00
N ILE A 66 2.45 1.68 -8.86
CA ILE A 66 2.05 2.55 -9.98
C ILE A 66 3.28 3.26 -10.58
N GLU A 67 4.14 3.84 -9.73
CA GLU A 67 5.38 4.48 -10.17
C GLU A 67 6.27 3.50 -10.96
N ARG A 68 6.49 2.30 -10.42
CA ARG A 68 7.28 1.26 -11.10
C ARG A 68 6.67 0.86 -12.44
N TYR A 69 5.33 0.75 -12.53
CA TYR A 69 4.67 0.42 -13.79
C TYR A 69 4.91 1.51 -14.84
N MET A 70 4.76 2.78 -14.44
CA MET A 70 4.99 3.92 -15.31
C MET A 70 6.43 4.01 -15.80
N GLU A 71 7.40 3.73 -14.92
CA GLU A 71 8.82 3.70 -15.24
C GLU A 71 9.18 2.53 -16.16
N HIS A 72 8.76 1.32 -15.81
CA HIS A 72 9.05 0.09 -16.56
C HIS A 72 8.51 0.13 -18.00
N ASN A 73 7.30 0.66 -18.17
CA ASN A 73 6.64 0.71 -19.47
C ASN A 73 6.83 2.03 -20.21
N ASN A 74 7.52 3.01 -19.61
CA ASN A 74 7.61 4.39 -20.10
C ASN A 74 6.21 5.00 -20.43
N GLN A 75 5.23 4.74 -19.55
CA GLN A 75 3.84 5.15 -19.73
C GLN A 75 3.39 6.05 -18.59
N LYS A 76 2.98 7.29 -18.89
CA LYS A 76 2.48 8.26 -17.90
C LYS A 76 1.12 8.80 -18.32
N THR A 77 0.10 7.95 -18.26
CA THR A 77 -1.27 8.37 -18.58
C THR A 77 -1.82 9.27 -17.48
N SER A 78 -2.77 10.13 -17.83
CA SER A 78 -3.48 10.96 -16.84
C SER A 78 -4.19 10.12 -15.78
N GLY A 79 -4.71 8.96 -16.15
CA GLY A 79 -5.33 7.99 -15.23
C GLY A 79 -4.33 7.45 -14.20
N LEU A 80 -3.16 6.96 -14.65
CA LEU A 80 -2.11 6.48 -13.74
C LEU A 80 -1.60 7.59 -12.82
N MET A 81 -1.41 8.80 -13.35
CA MET A 81 -1.02 9.96 -12.53
C MET A 81 -2.07 10.27 -11.46
N TRP A 82 -3.36 10.26 -11.82
CA TRP A 82 -4.44 10.49 -10.85
C TRP A 82 -4.46 9.41 -9.76
N HIS A 83 -4.35 8.14 -10.15
CA HIS A 83 -4.30 7.03 -9.20
C HIS A 83 -3.06 7.12 -8.29
N LEU A 84 -1.91 7.50 -8.84
CA LEU A 84 -0.69 7.72 -8.06
C LEU A 84 -0.90 8.79 -6.99
N PHE A 85 -1.41 9.97 -7.37
CA PHE A 85 -1.67 11.05 -6.42
C PHE A 85 -2.70 10.65 -5.37
N GLN A 86 -3.76 9.93 -5.77
CA GLN A 86 -4.75 9.41 -4.85
C GLN A 86 -4.11 8.48 -3.81
N MET A 87 -3.26 7.53 -4.23
CA MET A 87 -2.60 6.60 -3.32
C MET A 87 -1.64 7.29 -2.37
N ARG A 88 -0.83 8.25 -2.87
CA ARG A 88 0.06 9.06 -2.04
C ARG A 88 -0.72 9.87 -1.00
N ALA A 89 -1.82 10.51 -1.39
CA ALA A 89 -2.68 11.23 -0.46
C ALA A 89 -3.26 10.31 0.63
N MET A 90 -3.77 9.12 0.25
CA MET A 90 -4.28 8.15 1.23
C MET A 90 -3.20 7.57 2.14
N ALA A 91 -1.95 7.53 1.68
CA ALA A 91 -0.80 7.16 2.50
C ALA A 91 -0.33 8.27 3.45
N GLY A 92 -0.96 9.46 3.44
CA GLY A 92 -0.49 10.62 4.19
C GLY A 92 0.80 11.23 3.62
N GLN A 93 1.14 10.91 2.36
CA GLN A 93 2.28 11.46 1.63
C GLN A 93 1.81 12.67 0.84
N HIS A 94 1.80 13.82 1.51
CA HIS A 94 1.42 15.10 0.92
C HIS A 94 2.70 15.69 0.31
N GLN A 95 2.84 15.62 -1.01
CA GLN A 95 3.80 16.41 -1.77
C GLN A 95 3.11 17.66 -2.32
#